data_AF-A4GX11-F1
#
_entry.id   AF-A4GX11-F1
#
_cell.length_a   1.000
_cell.length_b   1.000
_cell.length_c   1.000
_cell.angle_alpha   90.00
_cell.angle_beta   90.00
_cell.angle_gamma   90.00
#
_symmetry.space_group_name_H-M   'P 1'
#
loop_
_entity.id
_entity.type
_entity.pdbx_description
1 polymer ?
#
loop_
_entity_poly.entity_id
_entity_poly.type
_entity_poly.pdbx_seq_one_letter_code
_entity_poly.pdbx_strand_id
1 'polypeptide(L)'
;MIRNFEILRLKKAGMSNLGILKLIDYQERHEAKLTLRQLARIAEVKAVPNFIESYKSQDVKRLREQYKTFPSFSILDDIYPEWLKEMYNPPTLLFYQGNLK
;
A
#
# COMPACT_ATOMS: atom_id res chain seq x y z
N MET A 1 -2.83 8.16 8.09
CA MET A 1 -3.09 6.70 8.11
C MET A 1 -3.29 6.20 6.68
N ILE A 2 -2.42 5.30 6.24
CA ILE A 2 -2.54 4.59 4.96
C ILE A 2 -3.74 3.64 5.05
N ARG A 3 -4.54 3.55 3.97
CA ARG A 3 -5.69 2.65 3.84
C ARG A 3 -5.45 1.68 2.68
N ASN A 4 -6.21 0.60 2.60
CA ASN A 4 -6.06 -0.45 1.57
C ASN A 4 -6.00 0.10 0.14
N PHE A 5 -6.89 1.04 -0.20
CA PHE A 5 -6.87 1.67 -1.52
C PHE A 5 -5.62 2.55 -1.76
N GLU A 6 -5.09 3.20 -0.71
CA GLU A 6 -3.84 3.95 -0.85
C GLU A 6 -2.66 3.00 -1.06
N ILE A 7 -2.65 1.81 -0.42
CA ILE A 7 -1.65 0.76 -0.68
C ILE A 7 -1.67 0.37 -2.17
N LEU A 8 -2.86 0.17 -2.76
CA LEU A 8 -2.99 -0.10 -4.19
C LEU A 8 -2.38 1.02 -5.02
N ARG A 9 -2.74 2.28 -4.73
CA ARG A 9 -2.25 3.45 -5.49
C ARG A 9 -0.74 3.60 -5.43
N LEU A 10 -0.16 3.44 -4.25
CA LEU A 10 1.29 3.48 -4.04
C LEU A 10 1.99 2.38 -4.86
N LYS A 11 1.48 1.14 -4.83
CA LYS A 11 1.98 0.03 -5.66
C LYS A 11 1.85 0.33 -7.16
N LYS A 12 0.71 0.87 -7.60
CA LYS A 12 0.48 1.27 -9.00
C LYS A 12 1.41 2.40 -9.46
N ALA A 13 1.89 3.22 -8.54
CA ALA A 13 2.90 4.25 -8.81
C ALA A 13 4.35 3.72 -8.79
N GLY A 14 4.55 2.41 -8.63
CA GLY A 14 5.87 1.77 -8.63
C GLY A 14 6.50 1.59 -7.25
N MET A 15 5.76 1.83 -6.16
CA MET A 15 6.28 1.52 -4.82
C MET A 15 6.34 0.02 -4.58
N SER A 16 7.49 -0.47 -4.11
CA SER A 16 7.69 -1.88 -3.79
C SER A 16 6.90 -2.32 -2.56
N ASN A 17 6.69 -3.63 -2.39
CA ASN A 17 6.04 -4.17 -1.19
C ASN A 17 6.82 -3.83 0.09
N LEU A 18 8.15 -3.98 0.06
CA LEU A 18 9.03 -3.58 1.16
C LEU A 18 8.91 -2.07 1.47
N GLY A 19 8.78 -1.22 0.44
CA GLY A 19 8.54 0.21 0.63
C GLY A 19 7.23 0.49 1.38
N ILE A 20 6.15 -0.25 1.06
CA ILE A 20 4.88 -0.16 1.81
C ILE A 20 5.07 -0.59 3.26
N LEU A 21 5.78 -1.69 3.52
CA LEU A 21 6.04 -2.16 4.89
C LEU A 21 6.81 -1.12 5.73
N LYS A 22 7.83 -0.49 5.15
CA LYS A 22 8.55 0.63 5.79
C LYS A 22 7.61 1.80 6.14
N LEU A 23 6.64 2.09 5.28
CA LEU A 23 5.66 3.15 5.56
C LEU A 23 4.70 2.80 6.68
N ILE A 24 4.28 1.53 6.78
CA ILE A 24 3.38 1.06 7.83
C ILE A 24 4.11 1.12 9.19
N ASP A 25 5.30 0.53 9.29
CA ASP A 25 6.13 0.61 10.51
C ASP A 25 6.42 2.06 10.92
N TYR A 26 6.71 2.94 9.96
CA TYR A 26 6.92 4.36 10.24
C TYR A 26 5.65 5.02 10.82
N GLN A 27 4.47 4.74 10.25
CA GLN A 27 3.21 5.33 10.70
C GLN A 27 2.75 4.81 12.06
N GLU A 28 3.02 3.56 12.41
CA GLU A 28 2.74 3.02 13.75
C GLU A 28 3.52 3.77 14.83
N ARG A 29 4.74 4.21 14.51
CA ARG A 29 5.61 4.95 15.43
C ARG A 29 5.35 6.47 15.44
N HIS A 30 4.63 7.00 14.45
CA HIS A 30 4.47 8.45 14.26
C HIS A 30 3.06 8.81 13.76
N GLU A 31 2.30 9.53 14.57
CA GLU A 31 0.97 10.04 14.19
C GLU A 31 1.05 11.33 13.34
N ALA A 32 1.65 11.25 12.15
CA ALA A 32 1.81 12.39 11.26
C ALA A 32 1.20 12.16 9.86
N LYS A 33 0.58 13.21 9.30
CA LYS A 33 0.25 13.23 7.87
C LYS A 33 1.54 13.40 7.06
N LEU A 34 1.81 12.45 6.17
CA LEU A 34 3.00 12.44 5.32
C LEU A 34 2.67 12.98 3.93
N THR A 35 3.54 13.82 3.39
CA THR A 35 3.51 14.24 1.98
C THR A 35 4.02 13.13 1.07
N LEU A 36 3.67 13.16 -0.23
CA LEU A 36 4.15 12.18 -1.22
C LEU A 36 5.69 12.09 -1.28
N ARG A 37 6.38 13.21 -1.11
CA ARG A 37 7.84 13.23 -1.10
C ARG A 37 8.41 12.55 0.15
N GLN A 38 7.80 12.75 1.32
CA GLN A 38 8.18 12.05 2.54
C GLN A 38 7.92 10.55 2.41
N LEU A 39 6.76 10.15 1.86
CA LEU A 39 6.44 8.73 1.59
C LEU A 39 7.51 8.09 0.69
N ALA A 40 7.87 8.75 -0.42
CA ALA A 40 8.88 8.24 -1.33
C ALA A 40 10.26 8.09 -0.67
N ARG A 41 10.63 9.01 0.23
CA ARG A 41 11.89 8.96 0.97
C ARG A 41 11.92 7.81 1.98
N ILE A 42 10.86 7.64 2.77
CA ILE A 42 10.74 6.55 3.77
C ILE A 42 10.72 5.19 3.08
N ALA A 43 10.00 5.07 1.95
CA ALA A 43 9.94 3.86 1.15
C ALA A 43 11.20 3.62 0.30
N GLU A 44 12.21 4.48 0.39
CA GLU A 44 13.48 4.41 -0.37
C GLU A 44 13.28 4.25 -1.88
N VAL A 45 12.34 5.01 -2.43
CA VAL A 45 12.08 5.03 -3.88
C VAL A 45 13.30 5.63 -4.60
N LYS A 46 13.90 4.86 -5.51
CA LYS A 46 15.10 5.27 -6.27
C LYS A 46 14.89 6.55 -7.08
N ALA A 47 13.77 6.64 -7.81
CA ALA A 47 13.44 7.76 -8.68
C ALA A 47 12.21 8.52 -8.15
N VAL A 48 12.41 9.32 -7.10
CA VAL A 48 11.33 10.08 -6.43
C VAL A 48 10.51 10.95 -7.40
N PRO A 49 11.09 11.69 -8.36
CA PRO A 49 10.30 12.48 -9.32
C PRO A 49 9.33 11.62 -10.13
N ASN A 50 9.82 10.51 -10.70
CA ASN A 50 9.02 9.60 -11.52
C ASN A 50 7.88 8.96 -10.72
N PHE A 51 8.12 8.58 -9.45
CA PHE A 51 7.07 8.07 -8.57
C PHE A 51 6.00 9.13 -8.28
N ILE A 52 6.40 10.36 -7.98
CA ILE A 52 5.45 11.45 -7.70
C ILE A 52 4.59 11.73 -8.94
N GLU A 53 5.21 11.80 -10.12
CA GLU A 53 4.51 11.98 -11.39
C GLU A 53 3.54 10.82 -11.64
N SER A 54 4.02 9.57 -11.55
CA SER A 54 3.21 8.37 -11.73
C SER A 54 2.04 8.28 -10.75
N TYR A 55 2.21 8.72 -9.51
CA TYR A 55 1.14 8.75 -8.51
C TYR A 55 0.08 9.82 -8.81
N LYS A 56 0.52 11.01 -9.23
CA LYS A 56 -0.38 12.14 -9.50
C LYS A 56 -1.14 11.99 -10.81
N SER A 57 -0.57 11.31 -11.81
CA SER A 57 -1.19 11.09 -13.12
C SER A 57 -2.20 9.94 -13.14
N GLN A 58 -2.40 9.25 -12.03
CA GLN A 58 -3.37 8.15 -11.93
C GLN A 58 -4.80 8.61 -12.19
N ASP A 59 -5.52 7.90 -13.05
CA ASP A 59 -6.98 7.96 -13.10
C ASP A 59 -7.57 7.28 -11.86
N VAL A 60 -7.75 8.07 -10.80
CA VAL A 60 -8.22 7.58 -9.50
C VAL A 60 -9.63 7.00 -9.59
N LYS A 61 -10.48 7.51 -10.49
CA LYS A 61 -11.85 7.02 -10.66
C LYS A 61 -11.82 5.61 -11.23
N ARG A 62 -11.09 5.41 -12.33
CA ARG A 62 -10.91 4.08 -12.95
C ARG A 62 -10.21 3.10 -12.01
N LEU A 63 -9.19 3.53 -11.28
CA LEU A 63 -8.51 2.68 -10.29
C LEU A 63 -9.46 2.26 -9.17
N ARG A 64 -10.37 3.15 -8.73
CA ARG A 64 -11.38 2.82 -7.72
C ARG A 64 -12.36 1.78 -8.24
N GLU A 65 -12.80 1.90 -9.49
CA GLU A 65 -13.67 0.94 -10.14
C GLU A 65 -13.00 -0.44 -10.21
N GLN A 66 -11.74 -0.50 -10.65
CA GLN A 66 -10.93 -1.73 -10.67
C GLN A 66 -10.71 -2.33 -9.29
N TYR A 67 -10.42 -1.51 -8.28
CA TYR A 67 -10.23 -1.97 -6.90
C TYR A 67 -11.48 -2.66 -6.34
N LYS A 68 -12.67 -2.22 -6.77
CA LYS A 68 -13.95 -2.76 -6.31
C LYS A 68 -14.38 -4.04 -7.05
N THR A 69 -13.67 -4.44 -8.11
CA THR A 69 -14.00 -5.64 -8.89
C THR A 69 -13.89 -6.92 -8.06
N PHE A 70 -12.91 -6.98 -7.15
CA PHE A 70 -12.72 -8.10 -6.22
C PHE A 70 -12.59 -7.58 -4.79
N PRO A 71 -13.11 -8.30 -3.79
CA PRO A 71 -12.86 -7.96 -2.41
C PRO A 71 -11.37 -8.11 -2.09
N SER A 72 -10.91 -7.33 -1.11
CA SER A 72 -9.51 -7.35 -0.68
C SER A 72 -9.37 -7.04 0.80
N PHE A 73 -8.28 -7.53 1.37
CA PHE A 73 -7.80 -7.19 2.70
C PHE A 73 -6.30 -6.93 2.63
N SER A 74 -5.77 -6.24 3.62
CA SER A 74 -4.39 -5.79 3.70
C SER A 74 -3.78 -6.25 5.02
N ILE A 75 -2.47 -6.05 5.16
CA ILE A 75 -1.74 -6.32 6.40
C ILE A 75 -2.25 -5.50 7.60
N LEU A 76 -3.03 -4.44 7.35
CA LEU A 76 -3.63 -3.58 8.37
C LEU A 76 -4.98 -4.09 8.88
N ASP A 77 -5.58 -5.09 8.24
CA ASP A 77 -6.90 -5.60 8.61
C ASP A 77 -6.76 -6.79 9.57
N ASP A 78 -7.66 -6.88 10.55
CA ASP A 78 -7.64 -7.91 11.61
C ASP A 78 -7.72 -9.35 11.06
N ILE A 79 -8.31 -9.54 9.88
CA ILE A 79 -8.44 -10.84 9.22
C ILE A 79 -7.11 -11.36 8.64
N TYR A 80 -6.07 -10.52 8.58
CA TYR A 80 -4.80 -10.89 8.00
C TYR A 80 -4.09 -11.95 8.84
N PRO A 81 -3.75 -13.13 8.29
CA PRO A 81 -3.19 -14.22 9.08
C PRO A 81 -1.82 -13.89 9.69
N GLU A 82 -1.63 -14.19 10.97
CA GLU A 82 -0.40 -13.81 11.69
C GLU A 82 0.85 -14.49 11.14
N TRP A 83 0.77 -15.80 10.86
CA TRP A 83 1.85 -16.56 10.22
C TRP A 83 2.29 -15.98 8.86
N LEU A 84 1.38 -15.29 8.16
CA LEU A 84 1.71 -14.62 6.91
C LEU A 84 2.46 -13.31 7.15
N LYS A 85 2.18 -12.60 8.26
CA LYS A 85 2.89 -11.36 8.65
C LYS A 85 4.34 -11.61 9.03
N GLU A 86 4.62 -12.78 9.62
CA GLU A 86 5.96 -13.16 10.10
C GLU A 86 6.98 -13.42 8.98
N MET A 87 6.54 -13.55 7.72
CA MET A 87 7.44 -13.73 6.59
C MET A 87 8.31 -12.48 6.35
N TYR A 88 9.44 -12.63 5.64
CA TYR A 88 10.34 -11.49 5.36
C TYR A 88 9.70 -10.34 4.56
N ASN A 89 8.80 -10.66 3.63
CA ASN A 89 8.16 -9.69 2.73
C ASN A 89 6.67 -10.02 2.56
N PRO A 90 5.87 -9.90 3.63
CA PRO A 90 4.47 -10.32 3.65
C PRO A 90 3.66 -9.49 2.64
N PRO A 91 2.74 -10.09 1.87
CA PRO A 91 1.94 -9.37 0.89
C PRO A 91 1.08 -8.31 1.57
N THR A 92 1.32 -7.03 1.27
CA THR A 92 0.65 -5.94 2.00
C THR A 92 -0.80 -5.71 1.59
N LEU A 93 -1.24 -6.27 0.45
CA LEU A 93 -2.60 -6.18 -0.07
C LEU A 93 -2.92 -7.46 -0.86
N LEU A 94 -4.01 -8.12 -0.51
CA LEU A 94 -4.46 -9.37 -1.10
C LEU A 94 -5.88 -9.18 -1.64
N PHE A 95 -6.06 -9.50 -2.92
CA PHE A 95 -7.39 -9.65 -3.52
C PHE A 95 -7.77 -11.12 -3.48
N TYR A 96 -9.05 -11.41 -3.25
CA TYR A 96 -9.50 -12.79 -3.10
C TYR A 96 -10.86 -13.02 -3.74
N GLN A 97 -11.21 -14.29 -3.88
CA GLN A 97 -12.53 -14.76 -4.26
C GLN A 97 -12.86 -15.99 -3.41
N GLY A 98 -14.07 -16.05 -2.84
CA GLY A 98 -14.48 -17.13 -1.93
C GLY A 98 -14.71 -16.64 -0.51
N ASN A 99 -14.61 -17.55 0.46
CA ASN A 99 -14.87 -17.28 1.87
C ASN A 99 -13.55 -17.23 2.66
N LEU A 100 -13.41 -16.22 3.53
CA LEU A 100 -12.27 -16.09 4.45
C LEU A 100 -12.57 -16.67 5.84
N LYS A 101 -13.74 -17.31 6.01
CA LYS A 101 -14.15 -18.04 7.21
C LYS A 101 -14.08 -19.54 6.98
#